data_AF-W7BV35-F1
#
_entry.id   AF-W7BV35-F1
#
_cell.length_a   1.000
_cell.length_b   1.000
_cell.length_c   1.000
_cell.angle_alpha   90.00
_cell.angle_beta   90.00
_cell.angle_gamma   90.00
#
_symmetry.space_group_name_H-M   'P 1'
#
loop_
_entity.id
_entity.type
_entity.pdbx_description
1 polymer ?
#
loop_
_entity_poly.entity_id
_entity_poly.type
_entity_poly.pdbx_seq_one_letter_code
_entity_poly.pdbx_strand_id
1 'polypeptide(L)'
;MSFNGQTVIPAAHNHRDVEKILHLDAEYMVMLETQVGQLKSLVNLAASGGKKVILHADLIHGLKNDEYAVDFLCQDVRPAGIISTRGNTYILKSKNKHKVLAIQRLF
;
A
#
# COMPACT_ATOMS: atom_id res chain seq x y z
N MET A 1 -13.17 10.27 5.78
CA MET A 1 -12.74 9.47 4.61
C MET A 1 -13.74 8.35 4.45
N SER A 2 -14.47 8.29 3.34
CA SER A 2 -15.23 7.11 2.96
C SER A 2 -14.40 6.34 1.94
N PHE A 3 -14.15 5.06 2.18
CA PHE A 3 -13.61 4.14 1.16
C PHE A 3 -14.71 3.80 0.16
N ASN A 4 -15.41 4.81 -0.38
CA ASN A 4 -16.58 4.67 -1.25
C ASN A 4 -17.70 3.76 -0.69
N GLY A 5 -17.91 3.79 0.63
CA GLY A 5 -18.91 2.95 1.30
C GLY A 5 -18.45 1.51 1.54
N GLN A 6 -17.23 1.15 1.14
CA GLN A 6 -16.64 -0.15 1.43
C GLN A 6 -16.40 -0.30 2.93
N THR A 7 -17.05 -1.29 3.53
CA THR A 7 -16.98 -1.60 4.97
C THR A 7 -15.86 -2.59 5.31
N VAL A 8 -15.47 -3.44 4.36
CA VAL A 8 -14.42 -4.45 4.51
C VAL A 8 -13.30 -4.17 3.51
N ILE A 9 -12.08 -3.99 4.00
CA ILE A 9 -10.90 -3.86 3.15
C ILE A 9 -10.12 -5.17 3.22
N PRO A 10 -10.14 -6.00 2.16
CA PRO A 10 -9.42 -7.26 2.17
C PRO A 10 -7.91 -7.02 2.20
N ALA A 11 -7.19 -7.90 2.90
CA ALA A 11 -5.75 -7.81 3.08
C ALA A 11 -5.04 -9.01 2.43
N ALA A 12 -4.07 -8.73 1.55
CA ALA A 12 -3.23 -9.76 0.92
C ALA A 12 -1.91 -9.94 1.68
N HIS A 13 -1.56 -11.19 1.97
CA HIS A 13 -0.25 -11.55 2.52
C HIS A 13 0.71 -12.06 1.45
N ASN A 14 0.19 -12.55 0.33
CA ASN A 14 0.98 -13.16 -0.72
C ASN A 14 0.31 -12.94 -2.09
N HIS A 15 1.00 -13.35 -3.16
CA HIS A 15 0.51 -13.21 -4.53
C HIS A 15 -0.84 -13.89 -4.78
N ARG A 16 -1.09 -15.07 -4.20
CA ARG A 16 -2.36 -15.80 -4.38
C ARG A 16 -3.53 -15.05 -3.75
N ASP A 17 -3.30 -14.35 -2.65
CA ASP A 17 -4.33 -13.51 -2.04
C ASP A 17 -4.65 -12.29 -2.90
N VAL A 18 -3.63 -11.70 -3.55
CA VAL A 18 -3.86 -10.61 -4.53
C VAL A 18 -4.77 -11.11 -5.65
N GLU A 19 -4.47 -12.26 -6.24
CA GLU A 19 -5.30 -12.86 -7.30
C GLU A 19 -6.74 -13.10 -6.83
N LYS A 20 -6.95 -13.65 -5.63
CA LYS A 20 -8.30 -13.83 -5.08
C LYS A 20 -9.03 -12.50 -4.90
N ILE A 21 -8.34 -11.46 -4.40
CA ILE A 21 -8.92 -10.14 -4.14
C ILE A 21 -9.30 -9.44 -5.45
N LEU A 22 -8.58 -9.67 -6.55
CA LEU A 22 -8.93 -9.14 -7.86
C LEU A 22 -10.36 -9.51 -8.29
N HIS A 23 -10.84 -10.69 -7.88
CA HIS A 23 -12.18 -11.18 -8.18
C HIS A 23 -13.27 -10.71 -7.21
N LEU A 24 -12.91 -10.04 -6.10
CA LEU A 24 -13.89 -9.51 -5.14
C LEU A 24 -14.47 -8.18 -5.61
N ASP A 25 -15.71 -7.90 -5.23
CA ASP A 25 -16.32 -6.57 -5.39
C ASP A 25 -15.84 -5.62 -4.27
N ALA A 26 -14.55 -5.31 -4.33
CA ALA A 26 -13.86 -4.40 -3.42
C ALA A 26 -12.98 -3.46 -4.25
N GLU A 27 -13.05 -2.17 -3.99
CA GLU A 27 -12.24 -1.17 -4.68
C GLU A 27 -10.89 -0.99 -3.99
N TYR A 28 -10.87 -0.93 -2.66
CA TYR A 28 -9.67 -0.78 -1.86
C TYR A 28 -9.17 -2.14 -1.36
N MET A 29 -7.85 -2.32 -1.31
CA MET A 29 -7.22 -3.48 -0.69
C MET A 29 -5.98 -3.07 0.10
N VAL A 30 -5.62 -3.86 1.11
CA VAL A 30 -4.36 -3.73 1.85
C VAL A 30 -3.38 -4.79 1.36
N MET A 31 -2.14 -4.38 1.12
CA MET A 31 -1.03 -5.27 0.82
C MET A 31 -0.11 -5.28 2.04
N LEU A 32 -0.12 -6.39 2.77
CA LEU A 32 0.56 -6.52 4.05
C LEU A 32 2.03 -6.83 3.87
N GLU A 33 2.38 -7.91 3.17
CA GLU A 33 3.76 -8.38 3.06
C GLU A 33 4.17 -8.51 1.60
N THR A 34 5.32 -7.95 1.25
CA THR A 34 5.86 -7.99 -0.12
C THR A 34 7.38 -7.97 -0.14
N GLN A 35 7.95 -8.19 -1.32
CA GLN A 35 9.37 -8.03 -1.58
C GLN A 35 9.59 -6.92 -2.62
N VAL A 36 10.62 -6.10 -2.43
CA VAL A 36 10.90 -4.94 -3.29
C VAL A 36 10.97 -5.28 -4.79
N GLY A 37 11.53 -6.45 -5.14
CA GLY A 37 11.68 -6.89 -6.53
C GLY A 37 10.36 -7.21 -7.25
N GLN A 38 9.29 -7.53 -6.52
CA GLN A 38 7.97 -7.86 -7.08
C GLN A 38 6.94 -6.76 -6.83
N LEU A 39 7.24 -5.83 -5.92
CA LEU A 39 6.33 -4.81 -5.42
C LEU A 39 5.60 -4.04 -6.53
N LYS A 40 6.37 -3.47 -7.47
CA LYS A 40 5.81 -2.66 -8.56
C LYS A 40 4.88 -3.47 -9.46
N SER A 41 5.27 -4.70 -9.79
CA SER A 41 4.46 -5.60 -10.61
C SER A 41 3.15 -5.99 -9.93
N LEU A 42 3.18 -6.28 -8.62
CA LEU A 42 1.99 -6.62 -7.84
C LEU A 42 1.02 -5.44 -7.72
N VAL A 43 1.53 -4.23 -7.47
CA VAL A 43 0.70 -3.02 -7.40
C VAL A 43 0.08 -2.71 -8.75
N ASN A 44 0.84 -2.82 -9.84
CA ASN A 44 0.31 -2.61 -11.20
C ASN A 44 -0.74 -3.66 -11.56
N LEU A 45 -0.52 -4.93 -11.19
CA LEU A 45 -1.50 -6.00 -11.41
C LEU A 45 -2.81 -5.68 -10.68
N ALA A 46 -2.74 -5.35 -9.39
CA ALA A 46 -3.90 -4.97 -8.61
C ALA A 46 -4.62 -3.74 -9.20
N ALA A 47 -3.87 -2.71 -9.57
CA ALA A 47 -4.41 -1.50 -10.20
C ALA A 47 -5.09 -1.79 -11.55
N SER A 48 -4.53 -2.70 -12.37
CA SER A 48 -5.12 -3.10 -13.64
C SER A 48 -6.47 -3.81 -13.49
N GLY A 49 -6.68 -4.49 -12.36
CA GLY A 49 -7.98 -5.05 -11.95
C GLY A 49 -8.88 -4.05 -11.22
N GLY A 50 -8.59 -2.74 -11.31
CA GLY A 50 -9.39 -1.68 -10.68
C GLY A 50 -9.21 -1.55 -9.17
N LYS A 51 -8.19 -2.17 -8.57
CA LYS A 51 -7.96 -2.14 -7.13
C LYS A 51 -7.04 -0.98 -6.73
N LYS A 52 -7.47 -0.20 -5.73
CA LYS A 52 -6.67 0.82 -5.05
C LYS A 52 -5.89 0.20 -3.91
N VAL A 53 -4.58 0.04 -4.12
CA VAL A 53 -3.69 -0.63 -3.17
C VAL A 53 -3.23 0.32 -2.07
N ILE A 54 -3.43 -0.09 -0.83
CA ILE A 54 -2.86 0.50 0.37
C ILE A 54 -1.71 -0.40 0.84
N LEU A 55 -0.48 0.12 0.84
CA LEU A 55 0.74 -0.66 1.07
C LEU A 55 1.24 -0.53 2.49
N HIS A 56 1.52 -1.64 3.17
CA HIS A 56 2.16 -1.62 4.48
C HIS A 56 3.68 -1.46 4.30
N ALA A 57 4.18 -0.24 4.45
CA ALA A 57 5.55 0.09 4.10
C ALA A 57 6.60 -0.58 5.00
N ASP A 58 6.28 -0.82 6.28
CA ASP A 58 7.23 -1.48 7.20
C ASP A 58 7.45 -2.97 6.91
N LEU A 59 6.61 -3.59 6.08
CA LEU A 59 6.59 -5.03 5.79
C LEU A 59 7.06 -5.34 4.35
N ILE A 60 7.81 -4.41 3.75
CA ILE A 60 8.41 -4.58 2.43
C ILE A 60 9.83 -5.12 2.63
N HIS A 61 10.03 -6.40 2.35
CA HIS A 61 11.34 -7.04 2.45
C HIS A 61 12.30 -6.52 1.39
N GLY A 62 13.54 -6.30 1.81
CA GLY A 62 14.60 -5.76 0.95
C GLY A 62 14.52 -4.25 0.71
N LEU A 63 13.53 -3.55 1.28
CA LEU A 63 13.46 -2.10 1.27
C LEU A 63 13.89 -1.56 2.63
N LYS A 64 14.86 -0.64 2.63
CA LYS A 64 15.30 0.02 3.85
C LYS A 64 14.20 0.95 4.36
N ASN A 65 14.01 0.98 5.67
CA ASN A 65 12.99 1.82 6.28
C ASN A 65 13.47 3.26 6.52
N ASP A 66 13.67 4.03 5.46
CA ASP A 66 14.09 5.42 5.53
C ASP A 66 13.25 6.36 4.66
N GLU A 67 13.61 7.64 4.71
CA GLU A 67 12.92 8.68 3.97
C GLU A 67 12.95 8.49 2.45
N TYR A 68 14.01 7.89 1.91
CA TYR A 68 14.15 7.67 0.48
C TYR A 68 13.24 6.53 0.01
N ALA A 69 13.01 5.54 0.86
CA ALA A 69 12.03 4.50 0.58
C ALA A 69 10.61 5.08 0.43
N VAL A 70 10.22 6.09 1.22
CA VAL A 70 8.93 6.78 1.02
C VAL A 70 8.86 7.45 -0.36
N ASP A 71 9.93 8.13 -0.76
CA ASP A 71 10.01 8.79 -2.07
C ASP A 71 9.88 7.76 -3.21
N PHE A 72 10.63 6.66 -3.14
CA PHE A 72 10.53 5.54 -4.08
C PHE A 72 9.12 4.95 -4.15
N LEU A 73 8.51 4.66 -3.00
CA LEU A 73 7.16 4.11 -2.95
C LEU A 73 6.14 5.06 -3.59
N CYS A 74 6.19 6.35 -3.28
CA CYS A 74 5.24 7.32 -3.81
C CYS A 74 5.48 7.66 -5.29
N GLN A 75 6.73 7.67 -5.77
CA GLN A 75 7.07 8.10 -7.13
C GLN A 75 7.08 6.96 -8.15
N ASP A 76 7.65 5.81 -7.78
CA ASP A 76 7.86 4.67 -8.69
C ASP A 76 6.81 3.59 -8.58
N VAL A 77 6.36 3.29 -7.34
CA VAL A 77 5.35 2.26 -7.08
C VAL A 77 3.94 2.84 -7.13
N ARG A 78 3.75 4.09 -6.70
CA ARG A 78 2.50 4.86 -6.76
C ARG A 78 1.27 4.13 -6.19
N PRO A 79 1.32 3.64 -4.94
CA PRO A 79 0.13 3.08 -4.31
C PRO A 79 -0.93 4.15 -4.07
N ALA A 80 -2.18 3.72 -3.89
CA ALA A 80 -3.27 4.60 -3.47
C ALA A 80 -3.09 5.09 -2.03
N GLY A 81 -2.39 4.33 -1.19
CA GLY A 81 -2.07 4.71 0.19
C GLY A 81 -0.91 3.94 0.80
N ILE A 82 -0.41 4.45 1.93
CA ILE A 82 0.64 3.84 2.74
C ILE A 82 0.13 3.65 4.18
N ILE A 83 0.37 2.47 4.73
CA ILE A 83 0.24 2.15 6.16
C ILE A 83 1.65 2.03 6.75
N SER A 84 1.89 2.67 7.89
CA SER A 84 3.13 2.47 8.66
C SER A 84 2.92 2.77 10.14
N THR A 85 3.74 2.16 10.99
CA THR A 85 3.85 2.51 12.43
C THR A 85 4.72 3.76 12.64
N ARG A 86 5.45 4.21 11.61
CA ARG A 86 6.43 5.31 11.68
C ARG A 86 5.78 6.65 11.33
N GLY A 87 5.14 7.26 12.33
CA GLY A 87 4.42 8.53 12.19
C GLY A 87 5.25 9.67 11.57
N ASN A 88 6.41 9.99 12.14
CA ASN A 88 7.16 11.19 11.73
C ASN A 88 7.78 11.08 10.33
N THR A 89 8.21 9.89 9.92
CA THR A 89 9.02 9.71 8.70
C THR A 89 8.18 9.26 7.52
N TYR A 90 7.30 8.27 7.71
CA TYR A 90 6.49 7.72 6.62
C TYR A 90 5.19 8.50 6.47
N ILE A 91 4.41 8.63 7.55
CA ILE A 91 3.07 9.21 7.49
C ILE A 91 3.11 10.69 7.11
N LEU A 92 3.93 11.49 7.79
CA LEU A 92 4.04 12.92 7.48
C LEU A 92 4.57 13.17 6.08
N LYS A 93 5.57 12.40 5.62
CA LYS A 93 6.17 12.60 4.30
C LYS A 93 5.21 12.19 3.18
N SER A 94 4.57 11.03 3.27
CA SER A 94 3.56 10.59 2.30
C SER A 94 2.41 11.59 2.19
N LYS A 95 1.90 12.09 3.32
CA LYS A 95 0.80 13.06 3.35
C LYS A 95 1.21 14.45 2.84
N ASN A 96 2.31 14.99 3.37
CA ASN A 96 2.64 16.40 3.14
C ASN A 96 3.33 16.64 1.80
N LYS A 97 4.27 15.75 1.43
CA LYS A 97 5.09 15.88 0.21
C LYS A 97 4.41 15.25 -1.00
N HIS A 98 3.89 14.04 -0.86
CA HIS A 98 3.38 13.26 -2.00
C HIS A 98 1.85 13.29 -2.16
N LYS A 99 1.12 13.84 -1.17
CA LYS A 99 -0.35 13.89 -1.14
C LYS A 99 -1.00 12.50 -1.27
N VAL A 100 -0.32 11.46 -0.81
CA VAL A 100 -0.81 10.07 -0.79
C VAL A 100 -1.56 9.82 0.52
N LEU A 101 -2.59 8.97 0.49
CA LEU A 101 -3.29 8.51 1.70
C LEU A 101 -2.26 7.90 2.67
N ALA A 102 -2.24 8.38 3.91
CA ALA A 102 -1.33 7.89 4.93
C ALA A 102 -2.12 7.45 6.17
N ILE A 103 -1.92 6.19 6.57
CA ILE A 103 -2.61 5.57 7.70
C ILE A 103 -1.56 5.16 8.72
N GLN A 104 -1.60 5.76 9.90
CA GLN A 104 -0.71 5.38 11.00
C GLN A 104 -1.27 4.15 11.72
N ARG A 105 -0.48 3.06 11.77
CA ARG A 105 -0.80 1.88 12.57
C ARG A 105 -0.33 2.07 14.00
N LEU A 106 -1.21 1.83 14.96
CA LEU A 106 -0.94 1.88 16.41
C LEU A 106 -1.16 0.49 17.01
N PHE A 107 -0.46 0.19 18.11
CA PHE A 107 -0.58 -1.03 18.89
C PHE A 107 -0.95 -0.68 20.32
#